data_AF-A0A4R8GA92-F1
#
_entry.id   AF-A0A4R8GA92-F1
#
_cell.length_a   1.000
_cell.length_b   1.000
_cell.length_c   1.000
_cell.angle_alpha   90.00
_cell.angle_beta   90.00
_cell.angle_gamma   90.00
#
_symmetry.space_group_name_H-M   'P 1'
#
loop_
_entity.id
_entity.type
_entity.pdbx_description
1 polymer ?
#
loop_
_entity_poly.entity_id
_entity_poly.type
_entity_poly.pdbx_seq_one_letter_code
_entity_poly.pdbx_strand_id
1 'polypeptide(L)'
;MEKLPIEELVINVLTELERLNYSYNTLCGYRAFYKKVVAFAKEKEQIYFTEELGSTFLKEKYNCKVNYYIENMPKSVKNSIRRIRVLGDYQLHGVIIRRIIKKPGYIKPDQFEKELVAYEQECVKNEYTKRGLRTRMQRLYFFIDYLDAKNIQNVNEISGETISDYVKTIYGNHEKSMAAILTTLRVFLKFLYLNSFTEKDLSEKVPSRNKYYYPAIPSTWEKDKVIRLLDVIDKGNPTGKRDYAILLLVARLGMRVGDIISLKLTSLDWKNHQIVITQSKTKNITNYPILNDIGWALIDYLKNGRPISDSPHVFLRHHAPFERFGKNANLHNIISKYTRKAGIKVPKGKKHGLHSLRHYVEEKIMVSSC
;
A
#
# COMPACT_ATOMS: atom_id res chain seq x y z
N MET A 1 -18.99 -25.68 5.53
CA MET A 1 -18.01 -26.47 6.30
C MET A 1 -18.65 -26.81 7.63
N GLU A 2 -18.51 -28.03 8.10
CA GLU A 2 -18.95 -28.39 9.46
C GLU A 2 -18.14 -27.58 10.49
N LYS A 3 -18.80 -27.18 11.59
CA LYS A 3 -18.13 -26.41 12.64
C LYS A 3 -17.21 -27.34 13.42
N LEU A 4 -15.90 -27.07 13.34
CA LEU A 4 -14.91 -27.78 14.16
C LEU A 4 -14.98 -27.32 15.62
N PRO A 5 -14.84 -28.23 16.60
CA PRO A 5 -14.64 -27.88 18.00
C PRO A 5 -13.43 -26.95 18.17
N ILE A 6 -13.45 -26.06 19.15
CA ILE A 6 -12.41 -25.02 19.34
C ILE A 6 -11.00 -25.62 19.45
N GLU A 7 -10.85 -26.75 20.12
CA GLU A 7 -9.55 -27.39 20.30
C GLU A 7 -8.98 -27.91 18.98
N GLU A 8 -9.82 -28.59 18.19
CA GLU A 8 -9.45 -29.09 16.86
C GLU A 8 -9.21 -27.95 15.88
N LEU A 9 -10.05 -26.92 15.91
CA LEU A 9 -9.88 -25.69 15.13
C LEU A 9 -8.52 -25.03 15.41
N VAL A 10 -8.13 -24.93 16.69
CA VAL A 10 -6.83 -24.35 17.08
C VAL A 10 -5.68 -25.18 16.54
N ILE A 11 -5.76 -26.52 16.60
CA ILE A 11 -4.73 -27.40 16.05
C ILE A 11 -4.60 -27.18 14.55
N ASN A 12 -5.71 -27.24 13.81
CA ASN A 12 -5.73 -27.08 12.35
C ASN A 12 -5.18 -25.70 11.93
N VAL A 13 -5.55 -24.64 12.64
CA VAL A 13 -5.00 -23.31 12.40
C VAL A 13 -3.48 -23.26 12.64
N LEU A 14 -2.98 -23.89 13.70
CA LEU A 14 -1.54 -23.89 13.99
C LEU A 14 -0.75 -24.69 12.94
N THR A 15 -1.26 -25.85 12.51
CA THR A 15 -0.68 -26.65 11.43
C THR A 15 -0.66 -25.87 10.13
N GLU A 16 -1.74 -25.16 9.79
CA GLU A 16 -1.79 -24.34 8.58
C GLU A 16 -0.81 -23.15 8.66
N LEU A 17 -0.63 -22.53 9.82
CA LEU A 17 0.39 -21.48 9.99
C LEU A 17 1.81 -22.02 9.80
N GLU A 18 2.08 -23.27 10.18
CA GLU A 18 3.35 -23.97 9.94
C GLU A 18 3.56 -24.24 8.46
N ARG A 19 2.57 -24.82 7.76
CA ARG A 19 2.57 -25.01 6.30
C ARG A 19 2.84 -23.70 5.56
N LEU A 20 2.26 -22.60 6.03
CA LEU A 20 2.46 -21.27 5.48
C LEU A 20 3.81 -20.62 5.83
N ASN A 21 4.74 -21.33 6.48
CA ASN A 21 6.10 -20.90 6.80
C ASN A 21 6.18 -19.64 7.69
N TYR A 22 5.27 -19.53 8.67
CA TYR A 22 5.37 -18.50 9.72
C TYR A 22 6.61 -18.74 10.60
N SER A 23 7.28 -17.66 11.01
CA SER A 23 8.48 -17.75 11.86
C SER A 23 8.17 -18.41 13.21
N TYR A 24 9.11 -19.17 13.76
CA TYR A 24 9.00 -19.83 15.08
C TYR A 24 8.43 -18.92 16.18
N ASN A 25 9.02 -17.73 16.39
CA ASN A 25 8.55 -16.77 17.39
C ASN A 25 7.09 -16.33 17.20
N THR A 26 6.66 -16.23 15.93
CA THR A 26 5.26 -15.91 15.62
C THR A 26 4.35 -17.07 16.00
N LEU A 27 4.71 -18.31 15.65
CA LEU A 27 3.97 -19.51 16.01
C LEU A 27 3.85 -19.68 17.53
N CYS A 28 4.93 -19.48 18.29
CA CYS A 28 4.89 -19.48 19.76
C CYS A 28 3.89 -18.46 20.30
N GLY A 29 3.85 -17.27 19.71
CA GLY A 29 2.88 -16.24 20.06
C GLY A 29 1.43 -16.65 19.76
N TYR A 30 1.18 -17.35 18.66
CA TYR A 30 -0.14 -17.92 18.32
C TYR A 30 -0.52 -19.04 19.30
N ARG A 31 0.37 -20.00 19.57
CA ARG A 31 0.14 -21.10 20.54
C ARG A 31 -0.23 -20.58 21.92
N ALA A 32 0.55 -19.64 22.46
CA ALA A 32 0.30 -19.05 23.77
C ALA A 32 -1.02 -18.26 23.83
N PHE A 33 -1.43 -17.64 22.73
CA PHE A 33 -2.69 -16.91 22.66
C PHE A 33 -3.89 -17.85 22.57
N TYR A 34 -3.84 -18.86 21.70
CA TYR A 34 -4.94 -19.81 21.54
C TYR A 34 -5.14 -20.69 22.77
N LYS A 35 -4.09 -21.00 23.54
CA LYS A 35 -4.27 -21.63 24.86
C LYS A 35 -5.21 -20.82 25.77
N LYS A 36 -5.12 -19.47 25.74
CA LYS A 36 -6.02 -18.59 26.51
C LYS A 36 -7.43 -18.57 25.93
N VAL A 37 -7.57 -18.64 24.61
CA VAL A 37 -8.88 -18.70 23.94
C VAL A 37 -9.59 -20.00 24.28
N VAL A 38 -8.91 -21.14 24.22
CA VAL A 38 -9.45 -22.45 24.61
C VAL A 38 -9.88 -22.45 26.08
N ALA A 39 -9.03 -21.94 26.98
CA ALA A 39 -9.37 -21.84 28.41
C ALA A 39 -10.61 -20.97 28.64
N PHE A 40 -10.72 -19.84 27.93
CA PHE A 40 -11.87 -18.95 28.00
C PHE A 40 -13.15 -19.59 27.42
N ALA A 41 -13.03 -20.35 26.34
CA ALA A 41 -14.15 -21.08 25.78
C ALA A 41 -14.71 -22.12 26.76
N LYS A 42 -13.82 -22.82 27.48
CA LYS A 42 -14.20 -23.73 28.57
C LYS A 42 -14.89 -23.00 29.72
N GLU A 43 -14.38 -21.84 30.12
CA GLU A 43 -14.98 -20.98 31.16
C GLU A 43 -16.40 -20.52 30.79
N LYS A 44 -16.68 -20.32 29.49
CA LYS A 44 -18.00 -19.90 28.98
C LYS A 44 -18.85 -21.06 28.47
N GLU A 45 -18.43 -22.31 28.70
CA GLU A 45 -19.11 -23.53 28.26
C GLU A 45 -19.40 -23.56 26.74
N GLN A 46 -18.51 -22.99 25.93
CA GLN A 46 -18.63 -22.95 24.48
C GLN A 46 -17.74 -24.00 23.82
N ILE A 47 -18.34 -24.88 23.02
CA ILE A 47 -17.65 -25.96 22.30
C ILE A 47 -17.06 -25.45 20.97
N TYR A 48 -17.77 -24.54 20.30
CA TYR A 48 -17.43 -24.04 18.96
C TYR A 48 -17.01 -22.58 18.98
N PHE A 49 -16.09 -22.22 18.09
CA PHE A 49 -15.70 -20.82 17.95
C PHE A 49 -16.82 -20.05 17.24
N THR A 50 -17.23 -18.94 17.85
CA THR A 50 -18.17 -17.97 17.25
C THR A 50 -17.56 -16.57 17.28
N GLU A 51 -18.00 -15.70 16.39
CA GLU A 51 -17.59 -14.28 16.39
C GLU A 51 -17.97 -13.58 17.70
N GLU A 52 -19.08 -13.99 18.32
CA GLU A 52 -19.50 -13.51 19.63
C GLU A 52 -18.52 -13.92 20.74
N LEU A 53 -18.09 -15.18 20.76
CA LEU A 53 -17.07 -15.66 21.70
C LEU A 53 -15.74 -14.89 21.52
N GLY A 54 -15.32 -14.71 20.27
CA GLY A 54 -14.12 -13.95 19.93
C GLY A 54 -14.18 -12.49 20.37
N SER A 55 -15.30 -11.81 20.11
CA SER A 55 -15.51 -10.41 20.52
C SER A 55 -15.59 -10.27 22.05
N THR A 56 -16.23 -11.21 22.74
CA THR A 56 -16.32 -11.25 24.21
C THR A 56 -14.96 -11.48 24.84
N PHE A 57 -14.17 -12.42 24.32
CA PHE A 57 -12.78 -12.65 24.77
C PHE A 57 -11.92 -11.39 24.65
N LEU A 58 -12.02 -10.67 23.53
CA LEU A 58 -11.28 -9.43 23.30
C LEU A 58 -11.74 -8.31 24.23
N LYS A 59 -13.05 -8.23 24.52
CA LYS A 59 -13.61 -7.25 25.45
C LYS A 59 -13.13 -7.53 26.88
N GLU A 60 -13.24 -8.76 27.36
CA GLU A 60 -12.93 -9.11 28.76
C GLU A 60 -11.42 -9.14 29.02
N LYS A 61 -10.62 -9.81 28.16
CA LYS A 61 -9.19 -10.01 28.43
C LYS A 61 -8.29 -8.89 27.90
N TYR A 62 -8.78 -8.07 26.97
CA TYR A 62 -7.99 -7.03 26.30
C TYR A 62 -8.67 -5.64 26.31
N ASN A 63 -9.81 -5.47 26.97
CA ASN A 63 -10.59 -4.22 27.01
C ASN A 63 -10.88 -3.63 25.61
N CYS A 64 -11.07 -4.50 24.61
CA CYS A 64 -11.39 -4.09 23.26
C CYS A 64 -12.90 -3.82 23.13
N LYS A 65 -13.29 -2.55 23.23
CA LYS A 65 -14.70 -2.12 23.09
C LYS A 65 -15.10 -1.71 21.67
N VAL A 66 -14.17 -1.77 20.73
CA VAL A 66 -14.33 -1.27 19.36
C VAL A 66 -14.92 -2.35 18.48
N ASN A 67 -15.98 -2.04 17.72
CA ASN A 67 -16.47 -2.92 16.67
C ASN A 67 -15.51 -2.84 15.47
N TYR A 68 -14.51 -3.72 15.47
CA TYR A 68 -13.43 -3.71 14.48
C TYR A 68 -13.86 -4.14 13.06
N TYR A 69 -15.13 -4.43 12.81
CA TYR A 69 -15.69 -4.56 11.46
C TYR A 69 -15.99 -3.21 10.81
N ILE A 70 -16.33 -2.21 11.62
CA ILE A 70 -16.80 -0.89 11.17
C ILE A 70 -15.79 0.20 11.57
N GLU A 71 -15.17 0.04 12.73
CA GLU A 71 -14.30 1.04 13.34
C GLU A 71 -12.80 0.72 13.19
N ASN A 72 -11.96 1.75 13.30
CA ASN A 72 -10.52 1.59 13.18
C ASN A 72 -9.93 0.76 14.33
N MET A 73 -9.31 -0.36 13.99
CA MET A 73 -8.65 -1.26 14.95
C MET A 73 -7.60 -0.53 15.83
N PRO A 74 -7.70 -0.59 17.17
CA PRO A 74 -6.74 0.04 18.07
C PRO A 74 -5.36 -0.62 17.96
N LYS A 75 -4.29 0.18 18.02
CA LYS A 75 -2.91 -0.32 17.83
C LYS A 75 -2.46 -1.30 18.92
N SER A 76 -2.87 -1.08 20.18
CA SER A 76 -2.48 -1.90 21.33
C SER A 76 -3.00 -3.34 21.25
N VAL A 77 -4.24 -3.52 20.79
CA VAL A 77 -4.92 -4.83 20.71
C VAL A 77 -4.94 -5.44 19.31
N LYS A 78 -4.30 -4.79 18.34
CA LYS A 78 -4.27 -5.20 16.93
C LYS A 78 -3.85 -6.65 16.70
N ASN A 79 -2.86 -7.14 17.45
CA ASN A 79 -2.38 -8.51 17.30
C ASN A 79 -3.36 -9.52 17.91
N SER A 80 -4.02 -9.18 19.02
CA SER A 80 -5.05 -10.02 19.64
C SER A 80 -6.27 -10.17 18.73
N ILE A 81 -6.79 -9.04 18.23
CA ILE A 81 -7.91 -9.02 17.26
C ILE A 81 -7.56 -9.86 16.04
N ARG A 82 -6.33 -9.74 15.53
CA ARG A 82 -5.88 -10.53 14.39
C ARG A 82 -5.93 -12.03 14.65
N ARG A 83 -5.45 -12.48 15.82
CA ARG A 83 -5.42 -13.92 16.14
C ARG A 83 -6.84 -14.47 16.27
N ILE A 84 -7.76 -13.72 16.87
CA ILE A 84 -9.19 -14.08 16.91
C ILE A 84 -9.79 -14.14 15.51
N ARG A 85 -9.49 -13.18 14.64
CA ARG A 85 -9.93 -13.23 13.24
C ARG A 85 -9.39 -14.43 12.49
N VAL A 86 -8.13 -14.81 12.69
CA VAL A 86 -7.57 -16.01 12.03
C VAL A 86 -8.34 -17.27 12.42
N LEU A 87 -8.78 -17.40 13.67
CA LEU A 87 -9.66 -18.49 14.10
C LEU A 87 -11.03 -18.44 13.40
N GLY A 88 -11.67 -17.27 13.38
CA GLY A 88 -12.98 -17.10 12.73
C GLY A 88 -12.92 -17.33 11.22
N ASP A 89 -11.94 -16.72 10.55
CA ASP A 89 -11.70 -16.87 9.12
C ASP A 89 -11.45 -18.35 8.76
N TYR A 90 -10.68 -19.09 9.57
CA TYR A 90 -10.45 -20.51 9.33
C TYR A 90 -11.70 -21.35 9.63
N GLN A 91 -12.48 -21.04 10.67
CA GLN A 91 -13.73 -21.76 10.94
C GLN A 91 -14.75 -21.58 9.80
N LEU A 92 -14.82 -20.38 9.23
CA LEU A 92 -15.77 -20.05 8.16
C LEU A 92 -15.29 -20.55 6.79
N HIS A 93 -14.00 -20.41 6.51
CA HIS A 93 -13.45 -20.59 5.17
C HIS A 93 -12.44 -21.73 5.06
N GLY A 94 -11.96 -22.29 6.17
CA GLY A 94 -10.97 -23.37 6.21
C GLY A 94 -9.58 -22.97 5.73
N VAL A 95 -9.30 -21.67 5.62
CA VAL A 95 -8.05 -21.15 5.03
C VAL A 95 -7.52 -19.97 5.82
N ILE A 96 -6.19 -19.84 5.90
CA ILE A 96 -5.54 -18.67 6.51
C ILE A 96 -4.94 -17.79 5.42
N ILE A 97 -5.60 -16.68 5.11
CA ILE A 97 -5.07 -15.77 4.10
C ILE A 97 -3.92 -14.93 4.65
N ARG A 98 -2.76 -15.01 3.97
CA ARG A 98 -1.61 -14.16 4.26
C ARG A 98 -1.96 -12.70 3.99
N ARG A 99 -1.54 -11.79 4.88
CA ARG A 99 -1.77 -10.34 4.71
C ARG A 99 -0.69 -9.64 3.87
N ILE A 100 0.55 -10.14 3.94
CA ILE A 100 1.73 -9.57 3.26
C ILE A 100 2.70 -10.71 2.94
N ILE A 101 3.04 -10.87 1.67
CA ILE A 101 4.16 -11.73 1.26
C ILE A 101 5.44 -10.92 1.45
N LYS A 102 6.11 -11.13 2.59
CA LYS A 102 7.29 -10.34 2.99
C LYS A 102 8.61 -10.94 2.50
N LYS A 103 8.68 -12.23 2.22
CA LYS A 103 9.93 -12.88 1.79
C LYS A 103 10.05 -12.87 0.25
N PRO A 104 11.23 -12.56 -0.30
CA PRO A 104 11.52 -12.88 -1.70
C PRO A 104 11.47 -14.40 -1.91
N GLY A 105 11.03 -14.84 -3.09
CA GLY A 105 10.83 -16.26 -3.39
C GLY A 105 9.44 -16.77 -3.01
N TYR A 106 8.39 -16.21 -3.62
CA TYR A 106 7.09 -16.87 -3.60
C TYR A 106 7.24 -18.21 -4.32
N ILE A 107 6.98 -19.30 -3.60
CA ILE A 107 6.94 -20.64 -4.18
C ILE A 107 5.57 -20.74 -4.85
N LYS A 108 5.55 -20.76 -6.17
CA LYS A 108 4.33 -20.97 -6.95
C LYS A 108 3.89 -22.42 -6.68
N PRO A 109 2.63 -22.68 -6.30
CA PRO A 109 2.13 -24.05 -6.25
C PRO A 109 2.24 -24.68 -7.64
N ASP A 110 2.77 -25.90 -7.71
CA ASP A 110 3.08 -26.60 -8.96
C ASP A 110 1.88 -26.63 -9.90
N GLN A 111 0.68 -26.78 -9.35
CA GLN A 111 -0.58 -26.87 -10.10
C GLN A 111 -1.01 -25.55 -10.79
N PHE A 112 -0.40 -24.42 -10.45
CA PHE A 112 -0.67 -23.11 -11.07
C PHE A 112 0.59 -22.45 -11.64
N GLU A 113 1.74 -23.12 -11.62
CA GLU A 113 3.00 -22.50 -12.00
C GLU A 113 3.00 -22.05 -13.47
N LYS A 114 2.49 -22.90 -14.36
CA LYS A 114 2.41 -22.64 -15.80
C LYS A 114 1.66 -21.34 -16.11
N GLU A 115 0.47 -21.19 -15.53
CA GLU A 115 -0.41 -20.03 -15.71
C GLU A 115 0.22 -18.76 -15.15
N LEU A 116 0.88 -18.87 -13.99
CA LEU A 116 1.53 -17.73 -13.34
C LEU A 116 2.77 -17.25 -14.09
N VAL A 117 3.58 -18.16 -14.64
CA VAL A 117 4.73 -17.82 -15.48
C VAL A 117 4.26 -17.16 -16.78
N ALA A 118 3.26 -17.74 -17.45
CA ALA A 118 2.68 -17.14 -18.66
C ALA A 118 2.11 -15.74 -18.38
N TYR A 119 1.45 -15.57 -17.23
CA TYR A 119 0.91 -14.27 -16.82
C TYR A 119 2.00 -13.22 -16.51
N GLU A 120 3.09 -13.64 -15.86
CA GLU A 120 4.25 -12.78 -15.62
C GLU A 120 4.85 -12.29 -16.95
N GLN A 121 5.00 -13.18 -17.94
CA GLN A 121 5.49 -12.85 -19.28
C GLN A 121 4.56 -11.88 -20.01
N GLU A 122 3.25 -12.10 -19.97
CA GLU A 122 2.26 -11.21 -20.58
C GLU A 122 2.29 -9.81 -19.94
N CYS A 123 2.48 -9.72 -18.62
CA CYS A 123 2.65 -8.43 -17.97
C CYS A 123 3.96 -7.73 -18.37
N VAL A 124 5.03 -8.46 -18.66
CA VAL A 124 6.27 -7.87 -19.19
C VAL A 124 6.05 -7.36 -20.62
N LYS A 125 5.38 -8.14 -21.47
CA LYS A 125 5.02 -7.78 -22.85
C LYS A 125 4.17 -6.51 -22.91
N ASN A 126 3.24 -6.34 -21.97
CA ASN A 126 2.43 -5.13 -21.80
C ASN A 126 3.16 -3.97 -21.10
N GLU A 127 4.51 -4.01 -21.05
CA GLU A 127 5.38 -2.96 -20.54
C GLU A 127 5.10 -2.48 -19.11
N TYR A 128 4.54 -3.37 -18.26
CA TYR A 128 4.33 -3.02 -16.87
C TYR A 128 5.66 -2.73 -16.18
N THR A 129 5.73 -1.62 -15.45
CA THR A 129 6.91 -1.32 -14.62
C THR A 129 7.19 -2.46 -13.63
N LYS A 130 8.47 -2.71 -13.30
CA LYS A 130 8.87 -3.74 -12.30
C LYS A 130 8.08 -3.65 -10.98
N ARG A 131 7.79 -2.43 -10.52
CA ARG A 131 6.98 -2.19 -9.31
C ARG A 131 5.50 -2.51 -9.53
N GLY A 132 4.95 -2.15 -10.68
CA GLY A 132 3.58 -2.48 -11.07
C GLY A 132 3.37 -3.98 -11.14
N LEU A 133 4.26 -4.68 -11.86
CA LEU A 133 4.30 -6.14 -11.94
C LEU A 133 4.36 -6.78 -10.55
N ARG A 134 5.34 -6.39 -9.72
CA ARG A 134 5.46 -6.92 -8.35
C ARG A 134 4.19 -6.74 -7.54
N THR A 135 3.57 -5.56 -7.61
CA THR A 135 2.35 -5.27 -6.84
C THR A 135 1.17 -6.11 -7.32
N ARG A 136 1.08 -6.35 -8.64
CA ARG A 136 0.05 -7.18 -9.26
C ARG A 136 0.23 -8.64 -8.86
N MET A 137 1.43 -9.19 -9.03
CA MET A 137 1.76 -10.56 -8.64
C MET A 137 1.53 -10.80 -7.15
N GLN A 138 1.94 -9.88 -6.27
CA GLN A 138 1.67 -10.01 -4.84
C GLN A 138 0.19 -10.10 -4.49
N ARG A 139 -0.68 -9.40 -5.22
CA ARG A 139 -2.14 -9.50 -5.02
C ARG A 139 -2.69 -10.81 -5.55
N LEU A 140 -2.13 -11.29 -6.67
CA LEU A 140 -2.54 -12.55 -7.28
C LEU A 140 -2.14 -13.75 -6.42
N TYR A 141 -0.95 -13.73 -5.82
CA TYR A 141 -0.50 -14.80 -4.93
C TYR A 141 -1.44 -15.02 -3.72
N PHE A 142 -2.15 -13.99 -3.23
CA PHE A 142 -3.18 -14.21 -2.20
C PHE A 142 -4.37 -15.03 -2.71
N PHE A 143 -4.71 -14.88 -3.99
CA PHE A 143 -5.75 -15.69 -4.63
C PHE A 143 -5.25 -17.10 -4.87
N ILE A 144 -4.03 -17.27 -5.36
CA ILE A 144 -3.42 -18.59 -5.59
C ILE A 144 -3.26 -19.36 -4.27
N ASP A 145 -2.75 -18.74 -3.21
CA ASP A 145 -2.66 -19.36 -1.88
C ASP A 145 -4.04 -19.77 -1.37
N TYR A 146 -5.10 -19.03 -1.71
CA TYR A 146 -6.47 -19.38 -1.37
C TYR A 146 -6.97 -20.59 -2.16
N LEU A 147 -6.68 -20.67 -3.46
CA LEU A 147 -7.04 -21.83 -4.30
C LEU A 147 -6.34 -23.10 -3.80
N ASP A 148 -5.03 -23.00 -3.53
CA ASP A 148 -4.22 -24.10 -2.98
C ASP A 148 -4.77 -24.59 -1.64
N ALA A 149 -5.09 -23.67 -0.72
CA ALA A 149 -5.67 -24.02 0.58
C ALA A 149 -7.09 -24.60 0.47
N LYS A 150 -7.80 -24.38 -0.65
CA LYS A 150 -9.08 -25.03 -0.98
C LYS A 150 -8.89 -26.35 -1.74
N ASN A 151 -7.66 -26.82 -1.89
CA ASN A 151 -7.29 -28.02 -2.66
C ASN A 151 -7.73 -27.97 -4.13
N ILE A 152 -7.87 -26.79 -4.71
CA ILE A 152 -8.16 -26.63 -6.14
C ILE A 152 -6.91 -26.97 -6.92
N GLN A 153 -7.02 -27.95 -7.82
CA GLN A 153 -5.88 -28.50 -8.56
C GLN A 153 -5.74 -27.92 -9.97
N ASN A 154 -6.79 -27.26 -10.49
CA ASN A 154 -6.79 -26.72 -11.85
C ASN A 154 -7.52 -25.39 -11.92
N VAL A 155 -7.08 -24.49 -12.82
CA VAL A 155 -7.78 -23.23 -13.07
C VAL A 155 -9.21 -23.40 -13.61
N ASN A 156 -9.52 -24.54 -14.24
CA ASN A 156 -10.87 -24.87 -14.71
C ASN A 156 -11.84 -25.27 -13.58
N GLU A 157 -11.32 -25.64 -12.40
CA GLU A 157 -12.12 -25.91 -11.21
C GLU A 157 -12.54 -24.60 -10.50
N ILE A 158 -11.99 -23.45 -10.91
CA ILE A 158 -12.37 -22.17 -10.33
C ILE A 158 -13.82 -21.86 -10.72
N SER A 159 -14.68 -21.67 -9.72
CA SER A 159 -16.08 -21.30 -9.91
C SER A 159 -16.35 -19.86 -9.45
N GLY A 160 -17.52 -19.34 -9.82
CA GLY A 160 -17.99 -18.05 -9.29
C GLY A 160 -18.14 -18.06 -7.77
N GLU A 161 -18.46 -19.21 -7.17
CA GLU A 161 -18.54 -19.40 -5.73
C GLU A 161 -17.16 -19.28 -5.08
N THR A 162 -16.14 -19.95 -5.64
CA THR A 162 -14.74 -19.84 -5.20
C THR A 162 -14.27 -18.38 -5.17
N ILE A 163 -14.61 -17.61 -6.20
CA ILE A 163 -14.28 -16.18 -6.31
C ILE A 163 -15.02 -15.35 -5.25
N SER A 164 -16.31 -15.59 -5.07
CA SER A 164 -17.13 -14.89 -4.07
C SER A 164 -16.60 -15.12 -2.66
N ASP A 165 -16.27 -16.37 -2.33
CA ASP A 165 -15.77 -16.75 -1.02
C ASP A 165 -14.36 -16.23 -0.76
N TYR A 166 -13.48 -16.24 -1.77
CA TYR A 166 -12.20 -15.55 -1.67
C TYR A 166 -12.37 -14.07 -1.32
N VAL A 167 -13.25 -13.37 -2.03
CA VAL A 167 -13.51 -11.94 -1.82
C VAL A 167 -14.03 -11.67 -0.42
N LYS A 168 -14.96 -12.49 0.08
CA LYS A 168 -15.45 -12.39 1.47
C LYS A 168 -14.31 -12.56 2.48
N THR A 169 -13.46 -13.57 2.27
CA THR A 169 -12.35 -13.89 3.18
C THR A 169 -11.32 -12.76 3.27
N ILE A 170 -11.01 -12.06 2.16
CA ILE A 170 -10.01 -10.97 2.19
C ILE A 170 -10.57 -9.60 2.57
N TYR A 171 -11.89 -9.41 2.50
CA TYR A 171 -12.51 -8.08 2.59
C TYR A 171 -12.09 -7.31 3.86
N GLY A 172 -12.19 -7.96 5.03
CA GLY A 172 -11.89 -7.34 6.32
C GLY A 172 -10.43 -6.93 6.52
N ASN A 173 -9.50 -7.51 5.76
CA ASN A 173 -8.06 -7.23 5.85
C ASN A 173 -7.55 -6.27 4.76
N HIS A 174 -8.31 -6.14 3.67
CA HIS A 174 -7.89 -5.44 2.46
C HIS A 174 -8.84 -4.33 1.99
N GLU A 175 -9.75 -3.85 2.85
CA GLU A 175 -10.78 -2.85 2.53
C GLU A 175 -10.29 -1.67 1.67
N LYS A 176 -9.10 -1.11 1.99
CA LYS A 176 -8.49 0.02 1.26
C LYS A 176 -7.90 -0.36 -0.10
N SER A 177 -7.43 -1.60 -0.24
CA SER A 177 -6.85 -2.13 -1.48
C SER A 177 -7.81 -2.98 -2.30
N MET A 178 -9.04 -3.20 -1.82
CA MET A 178 -9.96 -4.18 -2.36
C MET A 178 -10.28 -3.93 -3.84
N ALA A 179 -10.55 -2.68 -4.22
CA ALA A 179 -10.80 -2.32 -5.61
C ALA A 179 -9.62 -2.73 -6.52
N ALA A 180 -8.39 -2.49 -6.06
CA ALA A 180 -7.19 -2.82 -6.81
C ALA A 180 -6.90 -4.33 -6.83
N ILE A 181 -7.33 -5.09 -5.82
CA ILE A 181 -7.28 -6.56 -5.83
C ILE A 181 -8.30 -7.12 -6.82
N LEU A 182 -9.54 -6.63 -6.79
CA LEU A 182 -10.59 -7.04 -7.73
C LEU A 182 -10.21 -6.75 -9.18
N THR A 183 -9.64 -5.58 -9.47
CA THR A 183 -9.10 -5.28 -10.82
C THR A 183 -7.96 -6.22 -11.20
N THR A 184 -7.06 -6.54 -10.26
CA THR A 184 -6.00 -7.52 -10.52
C THR A 184 -6.59 -8.87 -10.87
N LEU A 185 -7.58 -9.34 -10.10
CA LEU A 185 -8.26 -10.62 -10.30
C LEU A 185 -9.00 -10.69 -11.64
N ARG A 186 -9.78 -9.66 -12.01
CA ARG A 186 -10.49 -9.60 -13.30
C ARG A 186 -9.56 -9.76 -14.48
N VAL A 187 -8.46 -9.01 -14.50
CA VAL A 187 -7.50 -9.07 -15.61
C VAL A 187 -6.78 -10.42 -15.66
N PHE A 188 -6.50 -11.03 -14.50
CA PHE A 188 -5.88 -12.37 -14.48
C PHE A 188 -6.85 -13.43 -15.02
N LEU A 189 -8.10 -13.46 -14.54
CA LEU A 189 -9.11 -14.40 -15.04
C LEU A 189 -9.42 -14.18 -16.53
N LYS A 190 -9.46 -12.92 -16.97
CA LYS A 190 -9.62 -12.59 -18.40
C LYS A 190 -8.42 -13.08 -19.22
N PHE A 191 -7.20 -12.94 -18.69
CA PHE A 191 -5.99 -13.48 -19.32
C PHE A 191 -6.05 -15.01 -19.47
N LEU A 192 -6.47 -15.73 -18.42
CA LEU A 192 -6.60 -17.19 -18.47
C LEU A 192 -7.55 -17.62 -19.61
N TYR A 193 -8.70 -16.95 -19.72
CA TYR A 193 -9.66 -17.22 -20.79
C TYR A 193 -9.11 -16.87 -22.18
N LEU A 194 -8.53 -15.68 -22.35
CA LEU A 194 -8.00 -15.25 -23.66
C LEU A 194 -6.82 -16.09 -24.15
N ASN A 195 -6.10 -16.77 -23.25
CA ASN A 195 -5.00 -17.67 -23.57
C ASN A 195 -5.39 -19.15 -23.47
N SER A 196 -6.70 -19.45 -23.42
CA SER A 196 -7.25 -20.81 -23.40
C SER A 196 -6.77 -21.69 -22.24
N PHE A 197 -6.36 -21.10 -21.12
CA PHE A 197 -6.13 -21.83 -19.87
C PHE A 197 -7.44 -22.24 -19.20
N THR A 198 -8.50 -21.45 -19.39
CA THR A 198 -9.85 -21.73 -18.88
C THR A 198 -10.86 -21.71 -20.01
N GLU A 199 -11.82 -22.64 -19.99
CA GLU A 199 -12.89 -22.73 -21.00
C GLU A 199 -13.88 -21.55 -20.94
N LYS A 200 -14.10 -21.00 -19.75
CA LYS A 200 -15.10 -19.94 -19.50
C LYS A 200 -14.43 -18.67 -19.00
N ASP A 201 -14.99 -17.53 -19.37
CA ASP A 201 -14.56 -16.25 -18.84
C ASP A 201 -15.13 -16.02 -17.42
N LEU A 202 -14.28 -16.22 -16.41
CA LEU A 202 -14.64 -15.99 -15.01
C LEU A 202 -14.45 -14.53 -14.56
N SER A 203 -13.91 -13.65 -15.42
CA SER A 203 -13.65 -12.25 -15.04
C SER A 203 -14.92 -11.49 -14.69
N GLU A 204 -16.05 -11.85 -15.31
CA GLU A 204 -17.37 -11.27 -15.05
C GLU A 204 -17.97 -11.72 -13.70
N LYS A 205 -17.50 -12.85 -13.15
CA LYS A 205 -17.94 -13.35 -11.84
C LYS A 205 -17.27 -12.60 -10.68
N VAL A 206 -16.28 -11.75 -10.95
CA VAL A 206 -15.61 -10.94 -9.93
C VAL A 206 -16.50 -9.76 -9.53
N PRO A 207 -16.91 -9.65 -8.25
CA PRO A 207 -17.79 -8.58 -7.80
C PRO A 207 -17.27 -7.18 -8.19
N SER A 208 -18.18 -6.32 -8.62
CA SER A 208 -17.87 -4.89 -8.77
C SER A 208 -17.99 -4.19 -7.43
N ARG A 209 -17.07 -3.26 -7.15
CA ARG A 209 -17.20 -2.36 -6.01
C ARG A 209 -17.61 -0.99 -6.54
N ASN A 210 -18.90 -0.72 -6.59
CA ASN A 210 -19.43 0.63 -6.78
C ASN A 210 -19.30 1.40 -5.47
N LYS A 211 -18.07 1.74 -5.07
CA LYS A 211 -17.90 2.78 -4.05
C LYS A 211 -17.71 4.08 -4.83
N TYR A 212 -18.70 4.96 -4.79
CA TYR A 212 -18.52 6.37 -5.12
C TYR A 212 -17.41 6.90 -4.21
N TYR A 213 -16.19 6.92 -4.74
CA TYR A 213 -15.05 7.49 -4.04
C TYR A 213 -15.19 9.00 -4.22
N TYR A 214 -15.87 9.64 -3.28
CA TYR A 214 -15.69 11.05 -3.02
C TYR A 214 -14.32 11.19 -2.35
N PRO A 215 -13.26 11.66 -3.04
CA PRO A 215 -12.03 11.98 -2.34
C PRO A 215 -12.38 13.02 -1.28
N ALA A 216 -12.29 12.63 -0.01
CA ALA A 216 -12.24 13.64 1.04
C ALA A 216 -11.05 14.54 0.69
N ILE A 217 -11.33 15.82 0.47
CA ILE A 217 -10.32 16.86 0.27
C ILE A 217 -9.27 16.65 1.37
N PRO A 218 -7.97 16.54 1.04
CA PRO A 218 -6.93 16.45 2.04
C PRO A 218 -6.93 17.73 2.89
N SER A 219 -7.76 17.74 3.94
CA SER A 219 -8.03 18.85 4.87
C SER A 219 -6.82 19.23 5.74
N THR A 220 -5.63 18.81 5.35
CA THR A 220 -4.40 18.99 6.10
C THR A 220 -3.66 20.25 5.69
N TRP A 221 -3.84 20.70 4.45
CA TRP A 221 -3.12 21.84 3.89
C TRP A 221 -4.06 23.01 3.65
N GLU A 222 -3.83 24.09 4.39
CA GLU A 222 -4.38 25.43 4.17
C GLU A 222 -3.22 26.35 3.77
N LYS A 223 -3.53 27.51 3.18
CA LYS A 223 -2.52 28.48 2.73
C LYS A 223 -1.51 28.79 3.84
N ASP A 224 -1.98 29.09 5.04
CA ASP A 224 -1.13 29.46 6.17
C ASP A 224 -0.25 28.31 6.66
N LYS A 225 -0.76 27.07 6.59
CA LYS A 225 0.04 25.87 6.93
C LYS A 225 1.15 25.64 5.91
N VAL A 226 0.90 25.89 4.62
CA VAL A 226 1.93 25.78 3.57
C VAL A 226 2.98 26.88 3.73
N ILE A 227 2.58 28.12 4.01
CA ILE A 227 3.50 29.23 4.30
C ILE A 227 4.38 28.89 5.50
N ARG A 228 3.77 28.54 6.64
CA ARG A 228 4.50 28.12 7.84
C ARG A 228 5.44 26.95 7.60
N LEU A 229 5.04 25.97 6.78
CA LEU A 229 5.88 24.82 6.43
C LEU A 229 7.16 25.27 5.70
N LEU A 230 7.04 26.22 4.78
CA LEU A 230 8.16 26.75 3.99
C LEU A 230 9.05 27.69 4.82
N ASP A 231 8.45 28.50 5.70
CA ASP A 231 9.16 29.51 6.51
C ASP A 231 10.07 28.89 7.58
N VAL A 232 9.70 27.73 8.16
CA VAL A 232 10.54 27.05 9.15
C VAL A 232 11.76 26.34 8.55
N ILE A 233 11.90 26.35 7.22
CA ILE A 233 13.04 25.73 6.55
C ILE A 233 14.23 26.68 6.67
N ASP A 234 15.22 26.26 7.45
CA ASP A 234 16.49 26.98 7.54
C ASP A 234 17.25 26.89 6.21
N LYS A 235 17.23 27.99 5.44
CA LYS A 235 17.94 28.15 4.17
C LYS A 235 19.42 28.50 4.35
N GLY A 236 19.91 28.68 5.58
CA GLY A 236 21.33 28.92 5.87
C GLY A 236 22.19 27.66 5.69
N ASN A 237 21.60 26.47 5.85
CA ASN A 237 22.31 25.20 5.64
C ASN A 237 22.02 24.59 4.25
N PRO A 238 22.99 23.89 3.62
CA PRO A 238 22.85 23.26 2.29
C PRO A 238 21.63 22.34 2.15
N THR A 239 21.37 21.51 3.18
CA THR A 239 20.25 20.55 3.16
C THR A 239 18.89 21.28 3.15
N GLY A 240 18.78 22.39 3.86
CA GLY A 240 17.58 23.20 3.92
C GLY A 240 17.29 23.92 2.61
N LYS A 241 18.32 24.45 1.92
CA LYS A 241 18.17 24.99 0.54
C LYS A 241 17.57 23.96 -0.41
N ARG A 242 18.11 22.73 -0.38
CA ARG A 242 17.58 21.61 -1.16
C ARG A 242 16.12 21.33 -0.82
N ASP A 243 15.83 21.15 0.47
CA ASP A 243 14.51 20.76 0.94
C ASP A 243 13.46 21.86 0.64
N TYR A 244 13.84 23.13 0.77
CA TYR A 244 13.03 24.29 0.42
C TYR A 244 12.66 24.27 -1.06
N ALA A 245 13.64 24.14 -1.96
CA ALA A 245 13.40 24.07 -3.40
C ALA A 245 12.50 22.87 -3.77
N ILE A 246 12.72 21.69 -3.19
CA ILE A 246 11.87 20.51 -3.41
C ILE A 246 10.42 20.78 -2.98
N LEU A 247 10.22 21.30 -1.77
CA LEU A 247 8.88 21.56 -1.24
C LEU A 247 8.17 22.67 -2.02
N LEU A 248 8.91 23.69 -2.47
CA LEU A 248 8.38 24.78 -3.27
C LEU A 248 7.92 24.29 -4.66
N LEU A 249 8.67 23.43 -5.34
CA LEU A 249 8.24 22.81 -6.61
C LEU A 249 6.95 22.01 -6.45
N VAL A 250 6.75 21.33 -5.32
CA VAL A 250 5.51 20.62 -5.03
C VAL A 250 4.37 21.59 -4.69
N ALA A 251 4.63 22.59 -3.86
CA ALA A 251 3.64 23.53 -3.36
C ALA A 251 3.19 24.60 -4.38
N ARG A 252 4.00 24.86 -5.41
CA ARG A 252 3.73 25.90 -6.42
C ARG A 252 3.34 25.32 -7.77
N LEU A 253 4.02 24.24 -8.20
CA LEU A 253 3.83 23.65 -9.53
C LEU A 253 3.14 22.28 -9.47
N GLY A 254 2.89 21.77 -8.26
CA GLY A 254 2.30 20.45 -8.10
C GLY A 254 3.16 19.34 -8.69
N MET A 255 4.48 19.45 -8.83
CA MET A 255 5.32 18.43 -9.48
C MET A 255 5.28 17.07 -8.74
N ARG A 256 5.39 15.93 -9.46
CA ARG A 256 5.45 14.60 -8.81
C ARG A 256 6.81 14.41 -8.18
N VAL A 257 6.85 13.76 -7.01
CA VAL A 257 8.11 13.40 -6.35
C VAL A 257 9.04 12.59 -7.26
N GLY A 258 8.50 11.64 -8.03
CA GLY A 258 9.29 10.87 -8.99
C GLY A 258 9.97 11.76 -10.05
N ASP A 259 9.24 12.76 -10.54
CA ASP A 259 9.71 13.70 -11.55
C ASP A 259 10.78 14.65 -10.98
N ILE A 260 10.60 15.14 -9.75
CA ILE A 260 11.58 15.96 -9.02
C ILE A 260 12.89 15.19 -8.80
N ILE A 261 12.80 13.91 -8.39
CA ILE A 261 13.99 13.08 -8.16
C ILE A 261 14.75 12.79 -9.46
N SER A 262 14.04 12.68 -10.59
CA SER A 262 14.63 12.48 -11.91
C SER A 262 15.04 13.77 -12.61
N LEU A 263 14.77 14.94 -12.02
CA LEU A 263 14.99 16.24 -12.66
C LEU A 263 16.48 16.45 -12.94
N LYS A 264 16.81 16.70 -14.21
CA LYS A 264 18.18 16.95 -14.66
C LYS A 264 18.47 18.43 -14.76
N LEU A 265 19.74 18.80 -14.68
CA LEU A 265 20.19 20.18 -14.90
C LEU A 265 19.78 20.68 -16.29
N THR A 266 19.86 19.81 -17.31
CA THR A 266 19.44 20.10 -18.69
C THR A 266 17.93 20.26 -18.87
N SER A 267 17.12 19.87 -17.88
CA SER A 267 15.67 20.12 -17.89
C SER A 267 15.31 21.56 -17.52
N LEU A 268 16.25 22.33 -16.99
CA LEU A 268 16.06 23.73 -16.61
C LEU A 268 16.40 24.63 -17.79
N ASP A 269 15.38 25.02 -18.56
CA ASP A 269 15.51 25.97 -19.65
C ASP A 269 15.35 27.39 -19.10
N TRP A 270 16.47 27.93 -18.64
CA TRP A 270 16.55 29.27 -18.05
C TRP A 270 16.20 30.37 -19.06
N LYS A 271 16.48 30.17 -20.35
CA LYS A 271 16.21 31.15 -21.41
C LYS A 271 14.72 31.37 -21.58
N ASN A 272 13.94 30.28 -21.58
CA ASN A 272 12.49 30.34 -21.75
C ASN A 272 11.74 30.26 -20.41
N HIS A 273 12.43 30.41 -19.27
CA HIS A 273 11.85 30.34 -17.93
C HIS A 273 10.97 29.10 -17.69
N GLN A 274 11.44 27.92 -18.12
CA GLN A 274 10.64 26.69 -18.04
C GLN A 274 11.45 25.47 -17.59
N ILE A 275 10.75 24.52 -16.96
CA ILE A 275 11.25 23.19 -16.62
C ILE A 275 10.59 22.20 -17.57
N VAL A 276 11.39 21.61 -18.46
CA VAL A 276 10.91 20.63 -19.46
C VAL A 276 11.32 19.24 -19.02
N ILE A 277 10.33 18.37 -18.77
CA ILE A 277 10.58 16.99 -18.37
C ILE A 277 9.71 16.01 -19.16
N THR A 278 10.24 14.80 -19.35
CA THR A 278 9.43 13.63 -19.65
C THR A 278 8.97 13.02 -18.33
N GLN A 279 7.67 13.04 -18.06
CA GLN A 279 7.12 12.54 -16.79
C GLN A 279 7.44 11.05 -16.61
N SER A 280 7.96 10.69 -15.43
CA SER A 280 8.39 9.33 -15.11
C SER A 280 7.25 8.30 -15.20
N LYS A 281 6.02 8.72 -14.86
CA LYS A 281 4.84 7.84 -14.79
C LYS A 281 4.11 7.69 -16.13
N THR A 282 3.84 8.79 -16.82
CA THR A 282 3.00 8.84 -18.02
C THR A 282 3.80 8.84 -19.31
N LYS A 283 5.11 9.13 -19.24
CA LYS A 283 6.00 9.31 -20.39
C LYS A 283 5.67 10.50 -21.28
N ASN A 284 4.70 11.33 -20.90
CA ASN A 284 4.39 12.57 -21.61
C ASN A 284 5.44 13.64 -21.31
N ILE A 285 5.72 14.48 -22.31
CA ILE A 285 6.47 15.72 -22.12
C ILE A 285 5.57 16.70 -21.36
N THR A 286 6.13 17.40 -20.38
CA THR A 286 5.43 18.41 -19.59
C THR A 286 6.35 19.58 -19.31
N ASN A 287 5.81 20.77 -19.48
CA ASN A 287 6.49 22.03 -19.21
C ASN A 287 5.90 22.64 -17.95
N TYR A 288 6.76 23.06 -17.03
CA TYR A 288 6.36 23.85 -15.86
C TYR A 288 7.03 25.22 -15.91
N PRO A 289 6.33 26.32 -15.56
CA PRO A 289 6.96 27.63 -15.50
C PRO A 289 7.96 27.73 -14.34
N ILE A 290 9.11 28.35 -14.57
CA ILE A 290 10.04 28.80 -13.52
C ILE A 290 9.57 30.18 -13.05
N LEU A 291 8.70 30.19 -12.05
CA LEU A 291 8.30 31.40 -11.35
C LEU A 291 9.49 32.02 -10.60
N ASN A 292 9.47 33.33 -10.34
CA ASN A 292 10.59 34.05 -9.70
C ASN A 292 11.06 33.40 -8.39
N ASP A 293 10.12 33.04 -7.50
CA ASP A 293 10.40 32.37 -6.23
C ASP A 293 11.06 31.00 -6.42
N ILE A 294 10.63 30.25 -7.44
CA ILE A 294 11.19 28.95 -7.80
C ILE A 294 12.59 29.10 -8.40
N GLY A 295 12.77 30.05 -9.31
CA GLY A 295 14.06 30.34 -9.94
C GLY A 295 15.11 30.68 -8.89
N TRP A 296 14.80 31.59 -7.98
CA TRP A 296 15.70 31.94 -6.87
C TRP A 296 16.01 30.76 -5.95
N ALA A 297 15.00 29.95 -5.59
CA ALA A 297 15.21 28.77 -4.76
C ALA A 297 16.13 27.73 -5.43
N LEU A 298 15.94 27.52 -6.73
CA LEU A 298 16.79 26.62 -7.52
C LEU A 298 18.20 27.16 -7.64
N ILE A 299 18.38 28.44 -7.96
CA ILE A 299 19.70 29.07 -8.09
C ILE A 299 20.46 29.01 -6.76
N ASP A 300 19.83 29.39 -5.64
CA ASP A 300 20.48 29.38 -4.33
C ASP A 300 20.89 27.96 -3.93
N TYR A 301 20.04 26.96 -4.16
CA TYR A 301 20.44 25.57 -3.94
C TYR A 301 21.58 25.15 -4.88
N LEU A 302 21.48 25.40 -6.19
CA LEU A 302 22.49 24.97 -7.16
C LEU A 302 23.86 25.59 -6.92
N LYS A 303 23.91 26.87 -6.54
CA LYS A 303 25.17 27.60 -6.29
C LYS A 303 25.73 27.38 -4.89
N ASN A 304 24.85 27.34 -3.89
CA ASN A 304 25.28 27.49 -2.49
C ASN A 304 24.87 26.31 -1.58
N GLY A 305 24.23 25.26 -2.12
CA GLY A 305 23.79 24.11 -1.32
C GLY A 305 24.01 22.75 -1.96
N ARG A 306 24.10 22.66 -3.29
CA ARG A 306 24.30 21.40 -4.01
C ARG A 306 25.74 20.92 -3.80
N PRO A 307 25.96 19.68 -3.30
CA PRO A 307 27.29 19.10 -3.23
C PRO A 307 27.96 19.04 -4.60
N ILE A 308 29.29 19.18 -4.62
CA ILE A 308 30.08 18.99 -5.84
C ILE A 308 29.95 17.52 -6.26
N SER A 309 29.46 17.31 -7.47
CA SER A 309 29.17 15.98 -8.02
C SER A 309 28.91 16.07 -9.52
N ASP A 310 29.43 15.09 -10.26
CA ASP A 310 29.21 14.91 -11.70
C ASP A 310 27.80 14.40 -12.04
N SER A 311 26.96 14.15 -11.03
CA SER A 311 25.59 13.70 -11.29
C SER A 311 24.83 14.75 -12.12
N PRO A 312 24.11 14.36 -13.19
CA PRO A 312 23.35 15.31 -13.99
C PRO A 312 22.05 15.77 -13.32
N HIS A 313 21.73 15.25 -12.12
CA HIS A 313 20.48 15.52 -11.43
C HIS A 313 20.56 16.81 -10.62
N VAL A 314 19.46 17.57 -10.59
CA VAL A 314 19.35 18.79 -9.79
C VAL A 314 19.50 18.45 -8.30
N PHE A 315 18.67 17.53 -7.80
CA PHE A 315 18.59 17.24 -6.37
C PHE A 315 19.40 16.03 -5.94
N LEU A 316 20.32 16.24 -4.98
CA LEU A 316 21.22 15.22 -4.46
C LEU A 316 21.00 14.98 -2.96
N ARG A 317 21.39 13.79 -2.50
CA ARG A 317 21.51 13.46 -1.09
C ARG A 317 22.68 14.25 -0.49
N HIS A 318 22.59 14.53 0.81
CA HIS A 318 23.63 15.27 1.56
C HIS A 318 24.34 14.35 2.55
N HIS A 319 24.35 13.04 2.26
CA HIS A 319 25.22 12.05 2.88
C HIS A 319 26.02 11.40 1.75
N ALA A 320 27.29 11.11 1.99
CA ALA A 320 28.10 10.37 1.04
C ALA A 320 27.51 8.97 0.80
N PRO A 321 27.54 8.44 -0.44
CA PRO A 321 27.94 9.14 -1.66
C PRO A 321 26.89 10.19 -2.11
N PHE A 322 27.34 11.36 -2.57
CA PHE A 322 26.48 12.50 -2.96
C PHE A 322 25.77 12.28 -4.30
N GLU A 323 24.88 11.30 -4.31
CA GLU A 323 24.12 10.91 -5.50
C GLU A 323 22.68 11.42 -5.44
N ARG A 324 21.96 11.24 -6.54
CA ARG A 324 20.51 11.44 -6.59
C ARG A 324 19.76 10.60 -5.55
N PHE A 325 18.54 11.02 -5.24
CA PHE A 325 17.63 10.17 -4.47
C PHE A 325 17.34 8.84 -5.18
N GLY A 326 17.13 7.78 -4.38
CA GLY A 326 16.80 6.46 -4.93
C GLY A 326 15.51 6.50 -5.73
N LYS A 327 15.40 5.64 -6.76
CA LYS A 327 14.23 5.60 -7.67
C LYS A 327 12.87 5.48 -6.96
N ASN A 328 12.85 4.88 -5.77
CA ASN A 328 11.64 4.67 -4.95
C ASN A 328 11.52 5.64 -3.77
N ALA A 329 12.38 6.66 -3.66
CA ALA A 329 12.30 7.62 -2.58
C ALA A 329 10.99 8.43 -2.70
N ASN A 330 10.23 8.46 -1.61
CA ASN A 330 8.95 9.18 -1.55
C ASN A 330 9.09 10.56 -0.88
N LEU A 331 10.31 10.90 -0.44
CA LEU A 331 10.67 12.14 0.27
C LEU A 331 9.75 12.46 1.47
N HIS A 332 9.08 11.45 2.03
CA HIS A 332 8.15 11.60 3.15
C HIS A 332 8.84 12.17 4.40
N ASN A 333 10.11 11.85 4.59
CA ASN A 333 10.90 12.35 5.73
C ASN A 333 11.12 13.87 5.66
N ILE A 334 11.25 14.45 4.47
CA ILE A 334 11.43 15.89 4.27
C ILE A 334 10.16 16.61 4.77
N ILE A 335 9.00 16.28 4.21
CA ILE A 335 7.75 16.92 4.61
C ILE A 335 7.42 16.65 6.09
N SER A 336 7.64 15.43 6.60
CA SER A 336 7.37 15.11 8.01
C SER A 336 8.26 15.92 8.97
N LYS A 337 9.53 16.12 8.62
CA LYS A 337 10.48 16.95 9.39
C LYS A 337 9.96 18.37 9.53
N TYR A 338 9.58 19.00 8.42
CA TYR A 338 9.16 20.41 8.45
C TYR A 338 7.73 20.60 8.96
N THR A 339 6.82 19.64 8.73
CA THR A 339 5.50 19.65 9.38
C THR A 339 5.63 19.66 10.90
N ARG A 340 6.57 18.87 11.44
CA ARG A 340 6.87 18.87 12.88
C ARG A 340 7.49 20.19 13.34
N LYS A 341 8.49 20.72 12.63
CA LYS A 341 9.13 22.01 12.96
C LYS A 341 8.14 23.17 12.90
N ALA A 342 7.20 23.16 11.97
CA ALA A 342 6.16 24.18 11.81
C ALA A 342 5.04 24.08 12.86
N GLY A 343 5.05 23.07 13.75
CA GLY A 343 4.00 22.86 14.74
C GLY A 343 2.64 22.49 14.11
N ILE A 344 2.63 21.95 12.89
CA ILE A 344 1.40 21.59 12.20
C ILE A 344 0.89 20.26 12.74
N LYS A 345 -0.19 20.30 13.53
CA LYS A 345 -0.84 19.11 14.06
C LYS A 345 -1.65 18.43 12.94
N VAL A 346 -1.24 17.22 12.58
CA VAL A 346 -1.95 16.39 11.60
C VAL A 346 -2.94 15.49 12.33
N PRO A 347 -4.26 15.58 12.06
CA PRO A 347 -5.23 14.68 12.66
C PRO A 347 -4.95 13.21 12.31
N LYS A 348 -5.20 12.33 13.27
CA LYS A 348 -4.97 10.88 13.11
C LYS A 348 -5.79 10.37 11.92
N GLY A 349 -5.10 9.75 10.95
CA GLY A 349 -5.72 9.17 9.76
C GLY A 349 -5.78 10.09 8.54
N LYS A 350 -5.41 11.38 8.66
CA LYS A 350 -5.30 12.29 7.52
C LYS A 350 -3.97 12.13 6.78
N LYS A 351 -4.01 12.25 5.46
CA LYS A 351 -2.83 12.19 4.58
C LYS A 351 -2.04 13.49 4.72
N HIS A 352 -0.72 13.40 4.92
CA HIS A 352 0.16 14.57 5.15
C HIS A 352 1.52 14.46 4.44
N GLY A 353 1.65 13.54 3.48
CA GLY A 353 2.85 13.40 2.65
C GLY A 353 2.86 14.40 1.49
N LEU A 354 3.96 14.44 0.72
CA LEU A 354 4.10 15.32 -0.45
C LEU A 354 2.97 15.16 -1.47
N HIS A 355 2.41 13.96 -1.60
CA HIS A 355 1.26 13.73 -2.46
C HIS A 355 0.02 14.49 -1.99
N SER A 356 -0.21 14.62 -0.67
CA SER A 356 -1.31 15.44 -0.15
C SER A 356 -1.09 16.93 -0.35
N LEU A 357 0.16 17.41 -0.26
CA LEU A 357 0.51 18.80 -0.54
C LEU A 357 0.28 19.13 -2.01
N ARG A 358 0.64 18.22 -2.93
CA ARG A 358 0.35 18.35 -4.36
C ARG A 358 -1.15 18.49 -4.63
N HIS A 359 -1.99 17.63 -4.06
CA HIS A 359 -3.45 17.66 -4.29
C HIS A 359 -4.06 19.02 -3.95
N TYR A 360 -3.61 19.66 -2.87
CA TYR A 360 -4.03 21.01 -2.50
C TYR A 360 -3.73 22.05 -3.60
N VAL A 361 -2.63 21.90 -4.34
CA VAL A 361 -2.25 22.79 -5.44
C VAL A 361 -3.08 22.52 -6.69
N GLU A 362 -3.27 21.25 -7.05
CA GLU A 362 -4.09 20.84 -8.20
C GLU A 362 -5.53 21.39 -8.07
N GLU A 363 -6.10 21.33 -6.87
CA GLU A 363 -7.42 21.91 -6.57
C GLU A 363 -7.44 23.44 -6.73
N LYS A 364 -6.45 24.15 -6.20
CA LYS A 364 -6.37 25.62 -6.33
C LYS A 364 -6.20 26.10 -7.76
N ILE A 365 -5.41 25.40 -8.56
CA ILE A 365 -5.23 25.72 -9.98
C ILE A 365 -6.55 25.52 -10.72
N MET A 366 -7.26 24.40 -10.48
CA MET A 366 -8.55 24.13 -11.11
C MET A 366 -9.61 25.20 -10.77
N VAL A 367 -9.67 25.65 -9.51
CA VAL A 367 -10.61 26.70 -9.07
C VAL A 367 -10.27 28.09 -9.63
N SER A 368 -9.01 28.35 -9.99
CA SER A 368 -8.59 29.64 -10.56
C SER A 368 -8.67 29.68 -12.09
N SER A 369 -9.05 28.56 -12.73
CA SER A 369 -9.20 28.41 -14.19
C SER A 369 -10.65 28.16 -14.61
N CYS A 370 -11.58 28.17 -13.66
CA CYS A 370 -13.02 28.33 -13.86
C CYS A 370 -13.40 29.75 -13.45
#